data_AF-A0A9W7XCN7-F1
#
_entry.id   AF-A0A9W7XCN7-F1
#
_cell.length_a   1.000
_cell.length_b   1.000
_cell.length_c   1.000
_cell.angle_alpha   90.00
_cell.angle_beta   90.00
_cell.angle_gamma   90.00
#
_symmetry.space_group_name_H-M   'P 1'
#
loop_
_entity.id
_entity.type
_entity.pdbx_description
1 polymer ?
#
loop_
_entity_poly.entity_id
_entity_poly.type
_entity_poly.pdbx_seq_one_letter_code
_entity_poly.pdbx_strand_id
1 'polypeptide(L)'
;MDIIRQISAGETSGALTAPLQRERKPHNHKRPRFHEVCWQGRRQPRTITIAMVFLPLCECSYKQTSSCWSIRGMASRSIFYFVPLLLLALLVASPPATAALTKPGSGDAGNATAAAKQKPGKELPKYKRVRALLTKLNRPALKTIQSPDGDIIDCVPSHLQPALEHPKFRGQKISDPPERPKNYNFTVAGSGSEGVRNVVVQAWHATGEACPEGTVPIRRTTEKDLLRANSLRRYGRKPVRRGVRRDSTSSCHEHAVGYLNSEQYYGAKASVNVWSPRIGDPSEFSLSQIWVISGSFGNDLNTIEAGWQVSPELYGDSNPRFFTYWTTDAYQETGCYNHNCHGFVQTTNKIAIGAAITPESVYKGRQFDITLMLWKDPNHGHWWLELGPGLVVGYWPSYLFTHLARHANMVQFGGEVVNTWPSGSHTATQMGSGHFPSEGFDRAAYFRNLQVVDWDNNLIPASNLKLLADHPGCYDIQGGYNSYWGSFFYYGGPGSNVKCP
;
A
#
# COMPACT_ATOMS: atom_id res chain seq x y z
N MET A 1 -5.55 57.34 7.52
CA MET A 1 -6.59 58.29 7.96
C MET A 1 -6.64 58.14 9.46
N ASP A 2 -5.97 59.05 10.15
CA ASP A 2 -5.49 58.80 11.52
C ASP A 2 -6.11 59.80 12.48
N ILE A 3 -6.97 59.31 13.37
CA ILE A 3 -7.52 60.02 14.54
C ILE A 3 -7.63 58.94 15.64
N ILE A 4 -6.65 58.76 16.54
CA ILE A 4 -6.31 59.58 17.73
C ILE A 4 -7.40 59.57 18.82
N ARG A 5 -7.20 58.75 19.87
CA ARG A 5 -7.25 59.04 21.33
C ARG A 5 -7.04 57.71 22.11
N GLN A 6 -6.07 57.58 23.03
CA GLN A 6 -5.94 58.14 24.40
C GLN A 6 -6.97 57.59 25.41
N ILE A 7 -6.67 57.33 26.68
CA ILE A 7 -5.43 57.01 27.46
C ILE A 7 -5.86 56.62 28.90
N SER A 8 -4.92 56.17 29.77
CA SER A 8 -5.10 55.84 31.21
C SER A 8 -5.72 54.45 31.47
N ALA A 9 -5.17 53.53 32.28
CA ALA A 9 -4.28 53.57 33.46
C ALA A 9 -5.00 53.91 34.79
N GLY A 10 -4.72 53.08 35.81
CA GLY A 10 -5.29 53.14 37.16
C GLY A 10 -5.02 51.84 37.93
N GLU A 11 -3.99 51.84 38.78
CA GLU A 11 -3.68 50.74 39.71
C GLU A 11 -4.52 50.87 41.00
N THR A 12 -4.71 49.77 41.76
CA THR A 12 -4.47 49.73 43.22
C THR A 12 -4.60 48.31 43.80
N SER A 13 -4.08 48.13 45.01
CA SER A 13 -3.92 46.85 45.72
C SER A 13 -4.96 46.62 46.83
N GLY A 14 -5.11 45.37 47.28
CA GLY A 14 -5.84 45.03 48.50
C GLY A 14 -5.75 43.55 48.87
N ALA A 15 -5.38 43.23 50.12
CA ALA A 15 -5.24 41.85 50.61
C ALA A 15 -5.61 41.71 52.11
N LEU A 16 -6.33 40.63 52.46
CA LEU A 16 -6.73 40.12 53.80
C LEU A 16 -7.33 38.69 53.61
N THR A 17 -7.38 37.73 54.53
CA THR A 17 -6.60 37.32 55.74
C THR A 17 -6.95 35.85 56.07
N ALA A 18 -6.13 35.12 56.83
CA ALA A 18 -6.48 33.78 57.38
C ALA A 18 -7.21 33.89 58.75
N PRO A 19 -7.75 32.78 59.33
CA PRO A 19 -6.95 32.02 60.32
C PRO A 19 -7.26 30.50 60.58
N LEU A 20 -6.20 29.70 60.73
CA LEU A 20 -5.84 28.71 61.81
C LEU A 20 -6.79 27.66 62.48
N GLN A 21 -6.12 26.60 62.99
CA GLN A 21 -6.50 25.58 64.02
C GLN A 21 -7.20 24.26 63.56
N ARG A 22 -6.92 23.06 64.10
CA ARG A 22 -5.87 22.60 65.07
C ARG A 22 -5.54 21.08 64.95
N GLU A 23 -4.61 20.60 65.79
CA GLU A 23 -3.96 19.26 65.76
C GLU A 23 -4.72 18.12 66.51
N ARG A 24 -4.33 16.85 66.27
CA ARG A 24 -4.03 15.82 67.31
C ARG A 24 -3.32 14.55 66.77
N LYS A 25 -2.65 13.83 67.67
CA LYS A 25 -1.90 12.53 67.56
C LYS A 25 -2.47 11.55 68.63
N PRO A 26 -1.92 10.33 68.87
CA PRO A 26 -1.48 9.20 68.02
C PRO A 26 -2.06 7.83 68.48
N HIS A 27 -1.74 6.68 67.82
CA HIS A 27 -1.19 5.43 68.45
C HIS A 27 -1.06 4.18 67.53
N ASN A 28 -0.39 3.14 68.05
CA ASN A 28 -0.14 1.81 67.47
C ASN A 28 -1.33 0.83 67.62
N HIS A 29 -1.49 -0.17 66.71
CA HIS A 29 -1.13 -1.58 67.04
C HIS A 29 -1.39 -2.67 65.96
N LYS A 30 -0.50 -3.69 66.00
CA LYS A 30 -0.70 -5.15 65.74
C LYS A 30 -0.84 -5.70 64.30
N ARG A 31 -0.34 -6.95 64.15
CA ARG A 31 -0.39 -7.84 62.98
C ARG A 31 -1.47 -8.93 63.17
N PRO A 32 -1.82 -9.68 62.11
CA PRO A 32 -1.56 -11.14 62.06
C PRO A 32 -0.50 -11.44 60.97
N ARG A 33 0.52 -12.30 61.15
CA ARG A 33 0.54 -13.76 61.39
C ARG A 33 -0.15 -14.59 60.29
N PHE A 34 0.67 -15.21 59.45
CA PHE A 34 0.56 -16.63 59.09
C PHE A 34 1.97 -17.25 59.08
N HIS A 35 2.09 -18.58 58.90
CA HIS A 35 3.17 -19.40 59.46
C HIS A 35 4.45 -19.54 58.63
N GLU A 36 5.54 -19.84 59.33
CA GLU A 36 6.78 -20.40 58.80
C GLU A 36 6.62 -21.90 58.48
N VAL A 37 7.34 -22.39 57.45
CA VAL A 37 8.09 -23.66 57.53
C VAL A 37 9.45 -23.43 56.88
N CYS A 38 10.53 -23.73 57.59
CA CYS A 38 11.90 -23.61 57.09
C CYS A 38 12.31 -24.83 56.26
N TRP A 39 13.31 -24.67 55.39
CA TRP A 39 14.46 -25.60 55.37
C TRP A 39 15.76 -24.89 54.98
N GLN A 40 16.89 -25.51 55.29
CA GLN A 40 18.25 -24.94 55.23
C GLN A 40 18.95 -25.30 53.90
N GLY A 41 19.99 -24.60 53.41
CA GLY A 41 20.65 -23.38 53.89
C GLY A 41 22.01 -23.13 53.19
N ARG A 42 22.75 -22.09 53.65
CA ARG A 42 24.22 -21.79 53.53
C ARG A 42 25.03 -22.47 52.39
N ARG A 43 25.85 -21.77 51.59
CA ARG A 43 26.88 -20.75 51.93
C ARG A 43 27.24 -19.83 50.74
N GLN A 44 27.78 -18.63 51.00
CA GLN A 44 28.75 -17.93 50.12
C GLN A 44 30.19 -18.21 50.59
N PRO A 45 31.21 -17.95 49.75
CA PRO A 45 32.03 -16.74 49.99
C PRO A 45 32.30 -15.89 48.73
N ARG A 46 33.09 -14.81 48.87
CA ARG A 46 33.40 -13.80 47.82
C ARG A 46 34.90 -13.74 47.48
N THR A 47 35.24 -13.69 46.19
CA THR A 47 36.46 -13.09 45.57
C THR A 47 36.18 -13.04 44.05
N ILE A 48 36.09 -11.88 43.36
CA ILE A 48 37.07 -10.83 43.02
C ILE A 48 37.98 -11.20 41.82
N THR A 49 37.75 -10.47 40.71
CA THR A 49 38.61 -10.18 39.54
C THR A 49 39.11 -11.32 38.63
N ILE A 50 38.70 -11.28 37.35
CA ILE A 50 39.54 -11.03 36.15
C ILE A 50 38.60 -10.81 34.94
N ALA A 51 39.00 -10.00 33.97
CA ALA A 51 38.24 -9.78 32.74
C ALA A 51 38.71 -10.72 31.61
N MET A 52 37.76 -11.25 30.82
CA MET A 52 38.03 -11.82 29.50
C MET A 52 36.93 -11.44 28.52
N VAL A 53 37.35 -11.06 27.31
CA VAL A 53 36.47 -10.80 26.17
C VAL A 53 36.13 -12.14 25.51
N PHE A 54 34.85 -12.41 25.26
CA PHE A 54 34.43 -13.49 24.37
C PHE A 54 33.29 -13.07 23.45
N LEU A 55 33.57 -13.12 22.14
CA LEU A 55 32.60 -13.13 21.07
C LEU A 55 31.98 -14.53 20.96
N PRO A 56 30.64 -14.67 20.82
CA PRO A 56 30.04 -15.88 20.31
C PRO A 56 30.11 -15.89 18.77
N LEU A 57 31.25 -16.32 18.21
CA LEU A 57 31.26 -16.84 16.85
C LEU A 57 30.47 -18.16 16.84
N CYS A 58 29.38 -18.22 16.07
CA CYS A 58 28.57 -19.42 15.93
C CYS A 58 28.75 -20.00 14.52
N GLU A 59 29.75 -20.85 14.35
CA GLU A 59 29.92 -21.64 13.12
C GLU A 59 28.79 -22.68 13.03
N CYS A 60 28.06 -22.69 11.92
CA CYS A 60 27.05 -23.71 11.65
C CYS A 60 27.54 -24.64 10.53
N SER A 61 28.11 -25.78 10.91
CA SER A 61 28.71 -26.76 10.00
C SER A 61 27.72 -27.29 8.95
N TYR A 62 28.08 -27.17 7.67
CA TYR A 62 27.31 -27.69 6.55
C TYR A 62 27.42 -29.22 6.47
N LYS A 63 26.35 -29.96 6.79
CA LYS A 63 26.30 -31.43 6.59
C LYS A 63 25.53 -31.78 5.32
N GLN A 64 26.30 -32.09 4.28
CA GLN A 64 25.81 -32.53 2.98
C GLN A 64 25.42 -34.02 3.02
N THR A 65 24.17 -34.36 2.72
CA THR A 65 23.72 -35.76 2.54
C THR A 65 23.53 -36.08 1.06
N SER A 66 24.18 -37.13 0.59
CA SER A 66 24.25 -37.54 -0.82
C SER A 66 22.96 -38.18 -1.34
N SER A 67 22.69 -37.98 -2.63
CA SER A 67 21.96 -38.93 -3.48
C SER A 67 22.67 -39.03 -4.82
N CYS A 68 23.11 -40.24 -5.18
CA CYS A 68 23.99 -40.46 -6.33
C CYS A 68 23.24 -41.11 -7.49
N TRP A 69 23.26 -40.48 -8.66
CA TRP A 69 23.03 -41.13 -9.94
C TRP A 69 24.20 -40.77 -10.87
N SER A 70 24.82 -41.78 -11.48
CA SER A 70 26.08 -41.65 -12.22
C SER A 70 25.89 -42.05 -13.68
N ILE A 71 26.21 -41.14 -14.60
CA ILE A 71 26.51 -41.49 -16.00
C ILE A 71 27.90 -40.92 -16.34
N ARG A 72 28.77 -41.79 -16.88
CA ARG A 72 30.14 -41.46 -17.32
C ARG A 72 30.10 -40.81 -18.70
N GLY A 73 31.03 -39.89 -19.02
CA GLY A 73 31.07 -39.29 -20.37
C GLY A 73 32.17 -38.26 -20.66
N MET A 74 33.44 -38.62 -20.43
CA MET A 74 34.70 -38.05 -20.99
C MET A 74 34.76 -36.57 -21.46
N ALA A 75 35.75 -35.82 -20.98
CA ALA A 75 36.12 -34.50 -21.50
C ALA A 75 37.21 -34.57 -22.60
N SER A 76 37.28 -33.59 -23.51
CA SER A 76 38.55 -32.93 -23.88
C SER A 76 38.41 -31.62 -24.70
N ARG A 77 38.77 -30.51 -24.06
CA ARG A 77 39.50 -29.31 -24.53
C ARG A 77 39.66 -28.96 -26.04
N SER A 78 39.12 -27.77 -26.38
CA SER A 78 39.83 -26.57 -26.92
C SER A 78 40.21 -26.43 -28.42
N ILE A 79 40.48 -25.16 -28.81
CA ILE A 79 41.13 -24.65 -30.06
C ILE A 79 40.19 -24.62 -31.30
N PHE A 80 40.12 -23.58 -32.16
CA PHE A 80 40.26 -22.10 -32.07
C PHE A 80 39.80 -21.50 -33.44
N TYR A 81 39.25 -20.26 -33.47
CA TYR A 81 39.02 -19.38 -34.64
C TYR A 81 38.30 -19.92 -35.93
N PHE A 82 37.22 -19.25 -36.37
CA PHE A 82 37.17 -18.43 -37.61
C PHE A 82 35.75 -17.89 -37.93
N VAL A 83 35.71 -16.67 -38.49
CA VAL A 83 34.57 -15.81 -38.94
C VAL A 83 35.19 -14.82 -39.96
N PRO A 84 34.55 -14.27 -41.03
CA PRO A 84 33.13 -14.27 -41.47
C PRO A 84 32.90 -14.71 -42.96
N LEU A 85 31.77 -14.29 -43.57
CA LEU A 85 31.27 -14.44 -44.97
C LEU A 85 30.71 -15.83 -45.34
N LEU A 86 29.74 -15.98 -46.28
CA LEU A 86 29.11 -15.03 -47.22
C LEU A 86 27.57 -14.96 -47.12
N LEU A 87 27.00 -13.84 -47.58
CA LEU A 87 25.63 -13.76 -48.11
C LEU A 87 25.67 -14.01 -49.63
N LEU A 88 24.86 -14.94 -50.18
CA LEU A 88 24.25 -14.89 -51.53
C LEU A 88 23.61 -16.24 -51.94
N ALA A 89 22.27 -16.35 -51.87
CA ALA A 89 21.45 -17.24 -52.69
C ALA A 89 19.96 -16.82 -52.56
N LEU A 90 19.31 -16.47 -53.67
CA LEU A 90 17.91 -16.05 -53.72
C LEU A 90 17.31 -16.38 -55.10
N LEU A 91 15.98 -16.59 -55.18
CA LEU A 91 15.21 -16.99 -56.38
C LEU A 91 15.56 -18.44 -56.82
N VAL A 92 14.77 -19.22 -57.55
CA VAL A 92 13.72 -19.05 -58.60
C VAL A 92 12.71 -20.22 -58.43
N ALA A 93 11.40 -20.21 -58.67
CA ALA A 93 10.40 -19.25 -59.20
C ALA A 93 8.97 -19.60 -58.68
N SER A 94 7.99 -18.75 -59.02
CA SER A 94 6.54 -19.07 -59.06
C SER A 94 5.91 -18.45 -60.32
N PRO A 95 5.14 -19.19 -61.12
CA PRO A 95 3.83 -18.67 -61.61
C PRO A 95 2.83 -19.80 -62.00
N PRO A 96 1.68 -19.53 -62.66
CA PRO A 96 0.74 -18.40 -62.55
C PRO A 96 -0.70 -18.88 -62.22
N ALA A 97 -1.65 -17.94 -62.14
CA ALA A 97 -3.08 -18.25 -62.25
C ALA A 97 -3.63 -17.90 -63.64
N THR A 98 -4.67 -18.60 -64.10
CA THR A 98 -5.48 -18.25 -65.28
C THR A 98 -6.96 -18.36 -64.96
N ALA A 99 -7.79 -17.55 -65.63
CA ALA A 99 -9.25 -17.55 -65.48
C ALA A 99 -9.92 -17.96 -66.79
N ALA A 100 -11.04 -18.68 -66.70
CA ALA A 100 -11.90 -19.01 -67.84
C ALA A 100 -13.37 -19.04 -67.42
N LEU A 101 -14.24 -18.47 -68.26
CA LEU A 101 -15.71 -18.56 -68.13
C LEU A 101 -16.23 -19.77 -68.93
N THR A 102 -17.16 -20.52 -68.36
CA THR A 102 -18.17 -21.29 -69.10
C THR A 102 -19.54 -21.16 -68.42
N LYS A 103 -20.61 -21.45 -69.18
CA LYS A 103 -22.03 -21.19 -68.82
C LYS A 103 -22.83 -22.50 -68.58
N PRO A 104 -24.09 -22.45 -68.12
CA PRO A 104 -24.67 -23.55 -67.32
C PRO A 104 -25.51 -24.59 -68.07
N GLY A 105 -25.68 -25.75 -67.42
CA GLY A 105 -26.76 -26.74 -67.57
C GLY A 105 -26.81 -27.57 -66.28
N SER A 106 -27.91 -27.63 -65.54
CA SER A 106 -29.18 -28.36 -65.80
C SER A 106 -29.12 -29.82 -65.30
N GLY A 107 -29.80 -30.13 -64.19
CA GLY A 107 -29.93 -31.48 -63.63
C GLY A 107 -30.41 -31.47 -62.18
N ASP A 108 -31.66 -31.86 -61.94
CA ASP A 108 -32.24 -31.98 -60.60
C ASP A 108 -31.78 -33.23 -59.85
N ALA A 109 -31.47 -33.07 -58.56
CA ALA A 109 -31.73 -34.07 -57.52
C ALA A 109 -31.63 -33.40 -56.13
N GLY A 110 -32.77 -33.18 -55.47
CA GLY A 110 -32.80 -32.56 -54.15
C GLY A 110 -32.36 -33.51 -53.04
N ASN A 111 -31.67 -32.99 -52.03
CA ASN A 111 -31.71 -33.57 -50.69
C ASN A 111 -31.51 -32.49 -49.62
N ALA A 112 -32.24 -32.58 -48.52
CA ALA A 112 -32.35 -31.48 -47.56
C ALA A 112 -31.06 -31.32 -46.74
N THR A 113 -30.32 -30.24 -46.98
CA THR A 113 -29.25 -29.79 -46.09
C THR A 113 -29.87 -29.32 -44.77
N ALA A 114 -29.99 -30.25 -43.81
CA ALA A 114 -30.48 -29.98 -42.48
C ALA A 114 -29.69 -28.84 -41.85
N ALA A 115 -30.36 -27.71 -41.59
CA ALA A 115 -29.72 -26.52 -41.01
C ALA A 115 -29.12 -26.89 -39.65
N ALA A 116 -27.79 -27.03 -39.63
CA ALA A 116 -27.03 -27.42 -38.46
C ALA A 116 -27.07 -26.29 -37.41
N LYS A 117 -28.15 -26.25 -36.64
CA LYS A 117 -28.32 -25.38 -35.47
C LYS A 117 -27.09 -25.52 -34.59
N GLN A 118 -26.20 -24.53 -34.63
CA GLN A 118 -25.05 -24.45 -33.74
C GLN A 118 -25.59 -24.54 -32.31
N LYS A 119 -25.31 -25.65 -31.63
CA LYS A 119 -25.68 -25.80 -30.22
C LYS A 119 -24.98 -24.66 -29.48
N PRO A 120 -25.70 -23.82 -28.71
CA PRO A 120 -25.08 -22.70 -28.01
C PRO A 120 -23.93 -23.24 -27.17
N GLY A 121 -22.73 -22.72 -27.42
CA GLY A 121 -21.50 -23.26 -26.85
C GLY A 121 -21.62 -23.38 -25.33
N LYS A 122 -21.33 -24.57 -24.78
CA LYS A 122 -21.44 -24.81 -23.33
C LYS A 122 -20.51 -23.86 -22.58
N GLU A 123 -21.06 -22.75 -22.10
CA GLU A 123 -20.31 -21.73 -21.37
C GLU A 123 -19.54 -22.36 -20.21
N LEU A 124 -18.21 -22.26 -20.27
CA LEU A 124 -17.31 -22.92 -19.33
C LEU A 124 -17.60 -22.47 -17.89
N PRO A 125 -17.51 -23.36 -16.89
CA PRO A 125 -17.80 -23.02 -15.50
C PRO A 125 -16.99 -21.84 -14.92
N LYS A 126 -15.82 -21.50 -15.49
CA LYS A 126 -15.07 -20.28 -15.13
C LYS A 126 -15.87 -19.02 -15.49
N TYR A 127 -16.38 -18.88 -16.72
CA TYR A 127 -17.11 -17.70 -17.17
C TYR A 127 -18.41 -17.48 -16.39
N LYS A 128 -19.15 -18.54 -16.07
CA LYS A 128 -20.35 -18.44 -15.21
C LYS A 128 -20.03 -17.88 -13.82
N ARG A 129 -18.90 -18.29 -13.23
CA ARG A 129 -18.42 -17.77 -11.93
C ARG A 129 -17.92 -16.33 -12.04
N VAL A 130 -17.25 -15.98 -13.13
CA VAL A 130 -16.80 -14.61 -13.42
C VAL A 130 -17.99 -13.66 -13.53
N ARG A 131 -18.99 -13.97 -14.37
CA ARG A 131 -20.22 -13.15 -14.51
C ARG A 131 -20.96 -12.97 -13.19
N ALA A 132 -21.16 -14.06 -12.43
CA ALA A 132 -21.81 -13.99 -11.13
C ALA A 132 -21.05 -13.13 -10.11
N LEU A 133 -19.71 -13.05 -10.20
CA LEU A 133 -18.90 -12.18 -9.38
C LEU A 133 -18.95 -10.71 -9.86
N LEU A 134 -18.95 -10.45 -11.17
CA LEU A 134 -19.14 -9.10 -11.71
C LEU A 134 -20.45 -8.46 -11.24
N THR A 135 -21.56 -9.21 -11.26
CA THR A 135 -22.87 -8.76 -10.77
C THR A 135 -22.88 -8.45 -9.27
N LYS A 136 -21.94 -9.00 -8.49
CA LYS A 136 -21.80 -8.71 -7.05
C LYS A 136 -20.88 -7.52 -6.77
N LEU A 137 -19.80 -7.38 -7.55
CA LEU A 137 -18.80 -6.32 -7.34
C LEU A 137 -19.29 -4.97 -7.86
N ASN A 138 -19.80 -4.93 -9.09
CA ASN A 138 -20.23 -3.71 -9.74
C ASN A 138 -21.65 -3.34 -9.30
N ARG A 139 -21.87 -2.07 -8.98
CA ARG A 139 -23.15 -1.54 -8.46
C ARG A 139 -23.89 -0.74 -9.53
N PRO A 140 -25.22 -0.60 -9.44
CA PRO A 140 -25.96 0.33 -10.30
C PRO A 140 -25.40 1.75 -10.16
N ALA A 141 -24.96 2.33 -11.27
CA ALA A 141 -24.44 3.68 -11.34
C ALA A 141 -25.51 4.65 -11.85
N LEU A 142 -25.54 5.88 -11.33
CA LEU A 142 -26.38 6.95 -11.92
C LEU A 142 -25.73 7.56 -13.16
N LYS A 143 -24.39 7.46 -13.25
CA LYS A 143 -23.57 7.90 -14.37
C LYS A 143 -22.35 7.01 -14.46
N THR A 144 -21.90 6.71 -15.68
CA THR A 144 -20.62 6.04 -15.95
C THR A 144 -19.76 6.99 -16.77
N ILE A 145 -18.51 7.20 -16.37
CA ILE A 145 -17.51 8.02 -17.06
C ILE A 145 -16.48 7.07 -17.71
N GLN A 146 -16.08 7.38 -18.94
CA GLN A 146 -15.01 6.68 -19.65
C GLN A 146 -13.70 7.45 -19.47
N SER A 147 -12.67 6.81 -18.92
CA SER A 147 -11.36 7.40 -18.68
C SER A 147 -10.44 7.20 -19.90
N PRO A 148 -9.56 8.16 -20.25
CA PRO A 148 -8.65 8.02 -21.40
C PRO A 148 -7.64 6.87 -21.31
N ASP A 149 -7.34 6.37 -20.10
CA ASP A 149 -6.52 5.18 -19.84
C ASP A 149 -7.29 3.85 -20.00
N GLY A 150 -8.60 3.92 -20.30
CA GLY A 150 -9.47 2.76 -20.43
C GLY A 150 -10.17 2.31 -19.14
N ASP A 151 -9.97 3.00 -18.01
CA ASP A 151 -10.79 2.78 -16.82
C ASP A 151 -12.25 3.20 -17.04
N ILE A 152 -13.17 2.47 -16.41
CA ILE A 152 -14.60 2.81 -16.37
C ILE A 152 -14.92 3.21 -14.93
N ILE A 153 -15.35 4.46 -14.73
CA ILE A 153 -15.67 5.00 -13.41
C ILE A 153 -17.20 5.08 -13.25
N ASP A 154 -17.74 4.35 -12.29
CA ASP A 154 -19.16 4.32 -11.97
C ASP A 154 -19.48 5.25 -10.81
N CYS A 155 -20.33 6.25 -11.05
CA CYS A 155 -20.88 7.14 -10.04
C CYS A 155 -22.04 6.43 -9.32
N VAL A 156 -21.70 5.61 -8.33
CA VAL A 156 -22.65 4.80 -7.54
C VAL A 156 -23.30 5.68 -6.46
N PRO A 157 -24.62 5.62 -6.23
CA PRO A 157 -25.24 6.32 -5.10
C PRO A 157 -24.52 6.01 -3.78
N SER A 158 -24.25 7.04 -2.97
CA SER A 158 -23.46 6.91 -1.74
C SER A 158 -24.02 5.88 -0.76
N HIS A 159 -25.35 5.69 -0.75
CA HIS A 159 -26.07 4.71 0.06
C HIS A 159 -26.12 3.28 -0.54
N LEU A 160 -25.55 3.04 -1.73
CA LEU A 160 -25.44 1.73 -2.40
C LEU A 160 -23.98 1.24 -2.54
N GLN A 161 -23.01 1.97 -1.97
CA GLN A 161 -21.59 1.60 -2.07
C GLN A 161 -21.26 0.29 -1.32
N PRO A 162 -20.23 -0.48 -1.74
CA PRO A 162 -19.99 -1.84 -1.24
C PRO A 162 -19.82 -1.97 0.29
N ALA A 163 -19.28 -0.97 0.98
CA ALA A 163 -19.07 -1.03 2.43
C ALA A 163 -20.37 -1.20 3.24
N LEU A 164 -21.49 -0.66 2.75
CA LEU A 164 -22.76 -0.59 3.48
C LEU A 164 -23.51 -1.94 3.52
N GLU A 165 -23.14 -2.89 2.66
CA GLU A 165 -23.64 -4.27 2.73
C GLU A 165 -23.11 -5.05 3.94
N HIS A 166 -22.03 -4.56 4.58
CA HIS A 166 -21.45 -5.20 5.75
C HIS A 166 -22.48 -5.31 6.90
N PRO A 167 -22.70 -6.49 7.51
CA PRO A 167 -23.78 -6.69 8.47
C PRO A 167 -23.81 -5.70 9.64
N LYS A 168 -22.63 -5.27 10.14
CA LYS A 168 -22.53 -4.28 11.24
C LYS A 168 -22.85 -2.84 10.81
N PHE A 169 -22.89 -2.51 9.51
CA PHE A 169 -23.24 -1.15 9.02
C PHE A 169 -24.73 -1.02 8.65
N ARG A 170 -25.47 -2.13 8.51
CA ARG A 170 -26.87 -2.08 8.05
C ARG A 170 -27.73 -1.22 8.98
N GLY A 171 -28.33 -0.17 8.42
CA GLY A 171 -29.14 0.81 9.17
C GLY A 171 -28.34 1.97 9.79
N GLN A 172 -27.02 2.01 9.66
CA GLN A 172 -26.20 3.15 10.12
C GLN A 172 -26.15 4.25 9.04
N LYS A 173 -26.15 5.52 9.47
CA LYS A 173 -25.84 6.66 8.60
C LYS A 173 -24.34 6.66 8.27
N ILE A 174 -23.97 7.08 7.07
CA ILE A 174 -22.59 7.50 6.78
C ILE A 174 -22.23 8.66 7.72
N SER A 175 -21.08 8.55 8.38
CA SER A 175 -20.55 9.56 9.29
C SER A 175 -20.11 10.80 8.51
N ASP A 176 -20.35 11.98 9.07
CA ASP A 176 -19.82 13.23 8.56
C ASP A 176 -18.32 13.37 8.95
N PRO A 177 -17.47 14.07 8.18
CA PRO A 177 -16.04 14.15 8.47
C PRO A 177 -15.73 14.78 9.85
N PRO A 178 -14.74 14.24 10.60
CA PRO A 178 -14.40 14.70 11.94
C PRO A 178 -13.51 15.95 11.88
N GLU A 179 -13.22 16.51 13.05
CA GLU A 179 -12.14 17.46 13.21
C GLU A 179 -10.79 16.84 12.79
N ARG A 180 -9.90 17.67 12.24
CA ARG A 180 -8.53 17.28 11.91
C ARG A 180 -7.66 17.33 13.18
N PRO A 181 -6.47 16.69 13.17
CA PRO A 181 -5.49 16.88 14.22
C PRO A 181 -5.11 18.36 14.42
N LYS A 182 -4.87 18.75 15.67
CA LYS A 182 -4.27 20.04 16.03
C LYS A 182 -2.92 20.19 15.32
N ASN A 183 -2.51 21.42 15.02
CA ASN A 183 -1.30 21.73 14.22
C ASN A 183 -1.33 21.20 12.77
N TYR A 184 -2.50 20.77 12.26
CA TYR A 184 -2.72 20.62 10.82
C TYR A 184 -2.68 22.00 10.14
N ASN A 185 -1.50 22.40 9.69
CA ASN A 185 -1.32 23.62 8.89
C ASN A 185 -1.65 23.33 7.43
N PHE A 186 -2.61 24.06 6.86
CA PHE A 186 -2.99 23.97 5.44
C PHE A 186 -1.95 24.70 4.55
N THR A 187 -0.75 24.13 4.44
CA THR A 187 0.35 24.72 3.67
C THR A 187 0.13 24.55 2.17
N VAL A 188 -0.56 25.51 1.54
CA VAL A 188 -0.52 25.69 0.09
C VAL A 188 0.90 26.15 -0.28
N ALA A 189 1.73 25.22 -0.72
CA ALA A 189 3.09 25.51 -1.18
C ALA A 189 3.04 26.25 -2.52
N GLY A 190 3.02 27.58 -2.46
CA GLY A 190 3.02 28.48 -3.62
C GLY A 190 1.96 29.58 -3.51
N SER A 191 2.37 30.77 -3.05
CA SER A 191 1.55 31.97 -3.09
C SER A 191 1.54 32.56 -4.51
N GLY A 192 0.55 32.18 -5.31
CA GLY A 192 0.27 32.73 -6.64
C GLY A 192 -1.24 32.78 -6.88
N SER A 193 -1.75 33.88 -7.42
CA SER A 193 -3.18 34.17 -7.48
C SER A 193 -3.89 33.47 -8.64
N GLU A 194 -4.21 32.18 -8.49
CA GLU A 194 -5.32 31.52 -9.20
C GLU A 194 -5.85 30.32 -8.40
N GLY A 195 -7.15 30.04 -8.49
CA GLY A 195 -7.85 29.18 -7.53
C GLY A 195 -7.52 27.68 -7.61
N VAL A 196 -7.30 27.05 -6.45
CA VAL A 196 -7.48 25.61 -6.15
C VAL A 196 -6.89 24.64 -7.20
N ARG A 197 -5.56 24.55 -7.30
CA ARG A 197 -4.86 23.67 -8.28
C ARG A 197 -4.00 22.52 -7.74
N ASN A 198 -4.10 22.17 -6.46
CA ASN A 198 -3.41 21.00 -5.87
C ASN A 198 -4.37 19.85 -5.50
N VAL A 199 -5.49 19.68 -6.22
CA VAL A 199 -6.26 18.42 -6.16
C VAL A 199 -5.41 17.33 -6.82
N VAL A 200 -5.35 16.13 -6.24
CA VAL A 200 -4.67 14.98 -6.87
C VAL A 200 -5.46 14.60 -8.12
N VAL A 201 -4.88 14.86 -9.29
CA VAL A 201 -5.53 14.59 -10.57
C VAL A 201 -5.42 13.09 -10.89
N GLN A 202 -6.50 12.53 -11.41
CA GLN A 202 -6.58 11.17 -11.92
C GLN A 202 -6.91 11.19 -13.41
N ALA A 203 -6.55 10.13 -14.14
CA ALA A 203 -6.71 10.09 -15.61
C ALA A 203 -8.15 10.42 -16.06
N TRP A 204 -9.16 9.95 -15.33
CA TRP A 204 -10.57 10.16 -15.63
C TRP A 204 -11.04 11.63 -15.50
N HIS A 205 -10.29 12.50 -14.80
CA HIS A 205 -10.60 13.93 -14.73
C HIS A 205 -10.29 14.66 -16.05
N ALA A 206 -9.46 14.09 -16.93
CA ALA A 206 -9.00 14.76 -18.15
C ALA A 206 -10.11 15.01 -19.19
N THR A 207 -11.26 14.35 -19.06
CA THR A 207 -12.46 14.61 -19.87
C THR A 207 -13.26 15.85 -19.40
N GLY A 208 -12.93 16.41 -18.23
CA GLY A 208 -13.72 17.43 -17.55
C GLY A 208 -14.99 16.86 -16.88
N GLU A 209 -15.23 15.56 -16.94
CA GLU A 209 -16.41 14.96 -16.32
C GLU A 209 -16.26 14.77 -14.80
N ALA A 210 -17.33 15.09 -14.07
CA ALA A 210 -17.48 14.80 -12.65
C ALA A 210 -18.62 13.80 -12.38
N CYS A 211 -18.58 13.14 -11.22
CA CYS A 211 -19.70 12.39 -10.66
C CYS A 211 -20.67 13.32 -9.90
N PRO A 212 -22.01 13.12 -10.02
CA PRO A 212 -22.99 13.94 -9.31
C PRO A 212 -22.82 13.93 -7.80
N GLU A 213 -23.33 14.97 -7.13
CA GLU A 213 -23.43 14.98 -5.67
C GLU A 213 -24.32 13.82 -5.17
N GLY A 214 -24.06 13.35 -3.95
CA GLY A 214 -24.71 12.15 -3.40
C GLY A 214 -24.24 10.82 -4.02
N THR A 215 -23.26 10.83 -4.94
CA THR A 215 -22.62 9.62 -5.48
C THR A 215 -21.15 9.49 -5.05
N VAL A 216 -20.57 8.30 -5.21
CA VAL A 216 -19.14 8.02 -5.07
C VAL A 216 -18.61 7.35 -6.35
N PRO A 217 -17.51 7.85 -6.96
CA PRO A 217 -16.87 7.20 -8.09
C PRO A 217 -16.16 5.91 -7.66
N ILE A 218 -16.55 4.79 -8.26
CA ILE A 218 -15.93 3.48 -8.06
C ILE A 218 -15.41 2.97 -9.41
N ARG A 219 -14.14 2.57 -9.47
CA ARG A 219 -13.58 1.93 -10.67
C ARG A 219 -14.24 0.56 -10.89
N ARG A 220 -14.94 0.40 -12.01
CA ARG A 220 -15.65 -0.84 -12.37
C ARG A 220 -14.66 -2.00 -12.47
N THR A 221 -14.97 -3.12 -11.83
CA THR A 221 -14.22 -4.37 -12.02
C THR A 221 -14.60 -4.98 -13.37
N THR A 222 -13.62 -5.29 -14.21
CA THR A 222 -13.84 -5.84 -15.55
C THR A 222 -13.76 -7.38 -15.57
N GLU A 223 -14.27 -8.02 -16.63
CA GLU A 223 -14.02 -9.44 -16.88
C GLU A 223 -12.52 -9.75 -17.00
N LYS A 224 -11.73 -8.86 -17.60
CA LYS A 224 -10.27 -9.01 -17.69
C LYS A 224 -9.63 -9.10 -16.29
N ASP A 225 -10.09 -8.26 -15.35
CA ASP A 225 -9.57 -8.22 -13.98
C ASP A 225 -9.82 -9.54 -13.23
N LEU A 226 -11.00 -10.13 -13.41
CA LEU A 226 -11.33 -11.43 -12.83
C LEU A 226 -10.68 -12.61 -13.57
N LEU A 227 -10.31 -12.45 -14.84
CA LEU A 227 -9.61 -13.48 -15.60
C LEU A 227 -8.10 -13.54 -15.29
N ARG A 228 -7.46 -12.39 -14.99
CA ARG A 228 -6.08 -12.29 -14.49
C ARG A 228 -5.94 -12.85 -13.07
N ALA A 229 -6.87 -12.52 -12.17
CA ALA A 229 -6.72 -12.78 -10.74
C ALA A 229 -6.55 -14.28 -10.38
N ASN A 230 -5.51 -14.57 -9.59
CA ASN A 230 -5.16 -15.91 -9.12
C ASN A 230 -6.30 -16.67 -8.39
N SER A 231 -7.27 -15.98 -7.79
CA SER A 231 -8.42 -16.64 -7.14
C SER A 231 -9.70 -15.80 -7.09
N LEU A 232 -10.72 -16.19 -7.86
CA LEU A 232 -12.07 -15.59 -7.80
C LEU A 232 -12.69 -15.62 -6.39
N ARG A 233 -12.35 -16.63 -5.55
CA ARG A 233 -12.87 -16.76 -4.18
C ARG A 233 -12.28 -15.71 -3.22
N ARG A 234 -11.08 -15.21 -3.52
CA ARG A 234 -10.31 -14.26 -2.71
C ARG A 234 -10.00 -12.97 -3.48
N TYR A 235 -10.79 -12.65 -4.52
CA TYR A 235 -10.63 -11.41 -5.26
C TYR A 235 -10.69 -10.20 -4.31
N GLY A 236 -9.77 -9.26 -4.48
CA GLY A 236 -9.61 -8.12 -3.57
C GLY A 236 -8.83 -8.40 -2.28
N ARG A 237 -8.29 -9.60 -2.02
CA ARG A 237 -7.42 -9.87 -0.84
C ARG A 237 -5.98 -10.16 -1.25
N LYS A 238 -5.00 -9.73 -0.44
CA LYS A 238 -3.59 -10.19 -0.59
C LYS A 238 -3.54 -11.73 -0.47
N PRO A 239 -2.67 -12.44 -1.24
CA PRO A 239 -2.67 -13.89 -1.30
C PRO A 239 -2.01 -14.54 -0.06
N VAL A 240 -2.67 -15.56 0.51
CA VAL A 240 -2.07 -16.39 1.59
C VAL A 240 -1.15 -17.43 0.99
N ARG A 241 0.17 -17.19 1.07
CA ARG A 241 1.20 -18.20 0.82
C ARG A 241 1.37 -19.07 2.07
N ARG A 242 0.86 -20.31 2.02
CA ARG A 242 1.06 -21.31 3.10
C ARG A 242 2.48 -21.86 3.04
N GLY A 243 3.15 -21.99 4.18
CA GLY A 243 4.38 -22.80 4.32
C GLY A 243 5.66 -22.06 4.70
N VAL A 244 5.69 -20.73 4.67
CA VAL A 244 6.84 -19.93 5.14
C VAL A 244 6.64 -19.56 6.62
N ARG A 245 7.67 -19.74 7.47
CA ARG A 245 7.66 -19.21 8.84
C ARG A 245 7.66 -17.68 8.77
N ARG A 246 6.64 -17.06 9.35
CA ARG A 246 6.37 -15.63 9.22
C ARG A 246 7.00 -14.81 10.34
N ASP A 247 8.29 -15.03 10.54
CA ASP A 247 9.16 -13.98 11.04
C ASP A 247 9.16 -12.81 10.03
N SER A 248 9.66 -11.62 10.42
CA SER A 248 9.39 -10.36 9.71
C SER A 248 9.72 -10.34 8.21
N THR A 249 10.66 -11.19 7.77
CA THR A 249 10.99 -11.43 6.37
C THR A 249 9.99 -12.39 5.70
N SER A 250 8.85 -11.90 5.23
CA SER A 250 8.02 -12.67 4.28
C SER A 250 8.78 -12.81 2.95
N SER A 251 9.36 -13.98 2.70
CA SER A 251 10.49 -14.25 1.76
C SER A 251 10.28 -14.01 0.25
N CYS A 252 9.33 -13.16 -0.13
CA CYS A 252 9.07 -12.69 -1.48
C CYS A 252 8.54 -11.24 -1.52
N HIS A 253 8.48 -10.55 -0.37
CA HIS A 253 8.22 -9.13 -0.26
C HIS A 253 9.48 -8.46 0.30
N GLU A 254 9.91 -7.37 -0.31
CA GLU A 254 11.13 -6.66 0.06
C GLU A 254 10.82 -5.18 0.25
N HIS A 255 11.33 -4.62 1.35
CA HIS A 255 10.92 -3.30 1.83
C HIS A 255 12.11 -2.34 1.89
N ALA A 256 11.83 -1.06 1.68
CA ALA A 256 12.70 0.05 2.03
C ALA A 256 11.83 1.11 2.73
N VAL A 257 11.86 1.11 4.07
CA VAL A 257 10.86 1.77 4.93
C VAL A 257 11.46 2.56 6.09
N GLY A 258 10.90 3.74 6.34
CA GLY A 258 11.03 4.47 7.59
C GLY A 258 9.91 4.09 8.55
N TYR A 259 10.21 3.74 9.80
CA TYR A 259 9.24 3.25 10.77
C TYR A 259 9.38 3.89 12.17
N LEU A 260 8.29 3.85 12.91
CA LEU A 260 8.13 4.36 14.27
C LEU A 260 7.43 3.30 15.11
N ASN A 261 8.05 2.81 16.20
CA ASN A 261 7.56 1.62 16.94
C ASN A 261 7.85 1.65 18.46
N SER A 262 7.43 2.70 19.17
CA SER A 262 7.70 2.84 20.61
C SER A 262 6.61 3.59 21.39
N GLU A 263 5.54 4.03 20.73
CA GLU A 263 4.51 4.93 21.28
C GLU A 263 3.12 4.50 20.77
N GLN A 264 2.05 5.17 21.23
CA GLN A 264 0.69 4.99 20.73
C GLN A 264 0.40 6.03 19.64
N TYR A 265 0.17 5.57 18.40
CA TYR A 265 -0.12 6.47 17.28
C TYR A 265 -1.60 6.46 16.93
N TYR A 266 -2.14 7.64 16.68
CA TYR A 266 -3.54 7.88 16.30
C TYR A 266 -3.66 8.33 14.84
N GLY A 267 -2.54 8.33 14.10
CA GLY A 267 -2.50 8.75 12.71
C GLY A 267 -1.08 8.93 12.18
N ALA A 268 -0.99 9.14 10.88
CA ALA A 268 0.23 9.29 10.10
C ALA A 268 -0.03 10.17 8.88
N LYS A 269 0.89 11.07 8.55
CA LYS A 269 0.84 11.95 7.39
C LYS A 269 2.19 12.04 6.71
N ALA A 270 2.20 12.07 5.39
CA ALA A 270 3.38 12.34 4.58
C ALA A 270 2.98 12.86 3.20
N SER A 271 3.92 13.52 2.52
CA SER A 271 3.86 13.74 1.07
C SER A 271 4.70 12.67 0.37
N VAL A 272 4.07 11.92 -0.53
CA VAL A 272 4.55 10.67 -1.13
C VAL A 272 4.76 10.86 -2.62
N ASN A 273 6.01 10.75 -3.08
CA ASN A 273 6.42 11.02 -4.45
C ASN A 273 5.97 9.90 -5.41
N VAL A 274 5.33 10.26 -6.53
CA VAL A 274 4.67 9.33 -7.47
C VAL A 274 5.56 9.05 -8.67
N TRP A 275 5.73 7.77 -9.01
CA TRP A 275 6.52 7.27 -10.13
C TRP A 275 5.81 6.09 -10.81
N SER A 276 6.20 5.79 -12.05
CA SER A 276 5.85 4.54 -12.75
C SER A 276 7.07 3.60 -12.82
N PRO A 277 7.38 2.85 -11.73
CA PRO A 277 8.45 1.85 -11.76
C PRO A 277 8.14 0.72 -12.75
N ARG A 278 9.14 0.29 -13.53
CA ARG A 278 9.04 -0.91 -14.35
C ARG A 278 8.86 -2.13 -13.45
N ILE A 279 7.82 -2.92 -13.72
CA ILE A 279 7.61 -4.24 -13.13
C ILE A 279 8.27 -5.31 -14.02
N GLY A 280 8.97 -6.27 -13.41
CA GLY A 280 9.71 -7.34 -14.08
C GLY A 280 8.83 -8.51 -14.53
N ASP A 281 7.92 -8.98 -13.67
CA ASP A 281 6.94 -10.02 -13.99
C ASP A 281 5.49 -9.54 -13.74
N PRO A 282 4.50 -9.87 -14.60
CA PRO A 282 3.11 -9.42 -14.41
C PRO A 282 2.41 -9.85 -13.11
N SER A 283 2.95 -10.84 -12.38
CA SER A 283 2.46 -11.27 -11.06
C SER A 283 3.12 -10.54 -9.88
N GLU A 284 4.05 -9.62 -10.15
CA GLU A 284 4.68 -8.74 -9.17
C GLU A 284 3.96 -7.38 -9.05
N PHE A 285 4.37 -6.60 -8.06
CA PHE A 285 4.00 -5.21 -7.93
C PHE A 285 5.13 -4.39 -7.30
N SER A 286 5.02 -3.08 -7.44
CA SER A 286 5.82 -2.10 -6.72
C SER A 286 4.89 -1.02 -6.18
N LEU A 287 5.03 -0.68 -4.89
CA LEU A 287 4.16 0.28 -4.23
C LEU A 287 4.93 1.26 -3.35
N SER A 288 4.24 2.33 -2.98
CA SER A 288 4.70 3.36 -2.05
C SER A 288 3.53 3.80 -1.18
N GLN A 289 3.61 3.57 0.13
CA GLN A 289 2.46 3.79 1.01
C GLN A 289 2.81 4.20 2.44
N ILE A 290 1.76 4.57 3.17
CA ILE A 290 1.73 4.68 4.63
C ILE A 290 1.04 3.41 5.16
N TRP A 291 1.69 2.73 6.12
CA TRP A 291 1.06 1.68 6.94
C TRP A 291 0.77 2.22 8.34
N VAL A 292 -0.44 1.99 8.82
CA VAL A 292 -0.85 2.19 10.22
C VAL A 292 -1.15 0.81 10.81
N ILE A 293 -0.41 0.40 11.83
CA ILE A 293 -0.30 -1.00 12.25
C ILE A 293 -0.59 -1.17 13.75
N SER A 294 -1.27 -2.24 14.13
CA SER A 294 -1.48 -2.63 15.53
C SER A 294 -1.64 -4.14 15.70
N GLY A 295 -1.32 -4.68 16.87
CA GLY A 295 -1.26 -6.14 17.12
C GLY A 295 0.10 -6.76 16.79
N SER A 296 0.13 -8.08 16.55
CA SER A 296 1.35 -8.89 16.40
C SER A 296 1.44 -9.54 15.02
N PHE A 297 2.65 -9.55 14.43
CA PHE A 297 2.93 -10.28 13.20
C PHE A 297 2.61 -11.78 13.34
N GLY A 298 2.18 -12.41 12.24
CA GLY A 298 1.83 -13.83 12.19
C GLY A 298 0.38 -14.16 12.59
N ASN A 299 -0.18 -13.53 13.63
CA ASN A 299 -1.47 -13.93 14.19
C ASN A 299 -2.60 -12.89 13.98
N ASP A 300 -2.51 -11.74 14.65
CA ASP A 300 -3.64 -10.82 14.88
C ASP A 300 -3.40 -9.40 14.37
N LEU A 301 -2.36 -9.21 13.54
CA LEU A 301 -1.98 -7.93 12.96
C LEU A 301 -3.16 -7.26 12.25
N ASN A 302 -3.48 -6.06 12.70
CA ASN A 302 -4.37 -5.11 12.05
C ASN A 302 -3.52 -4.13 11.23
N THR A 303 -3.85 -3.92 9.96
CA THR A 303 -3.26 -2.85 9.14
C THR A 303 -4.32 -2.00 8.47
N ILE A 304 -3.99 -0.72 8.29
CA ILE A 304 -4.58 0.19 7.33
C ILE A 304 -3.44 0.70 6.45
N GLU A 305 -3.69 0.72 5.15
CA GLU A 305 -2.68 0.90 4.10
C GLU A 305 -3.25 1.89 3.05
N ALA A 306 -2.50 2.94 2.73
CA ALA A 306 -2.90 3.93 1.72
C ALA A 306 -1.69 4.51 0.99
N GLY A 307 -1.74 4.54 -0.34
CA GLY A 307 -0.57 4.87 -1.16
C GLY A 307 -0.85 4.88 -2.66
N TRP A 308 0.21 4.75 -3.46
CA TRP A 308 0.14 4.40 -4.87
C TRP A 308 0.83 3.06 -5.14
N GLN A 309 0.34 2.30 -6.12
CA GLN A 309 0.97 1.05 -6.55
C GLN A 309 0.89 0.87 -8.07
N VAL A 310 1.88 0.20 -8.63
CA VAL A 310 1.85 -0.38 -9.98
C VAL A 310 1.73 -1.89 -9.83
N SER A 311 0.61 -2.47 -10.30
CA SER A 311 0.32 -3.90 -10.18
C SER A 311 -0.40 -4.44 -11.44
N PRO A 312 0.33 -5.07 -12.38
CA PRO A 312 -0.25 -5.62 -13.59
C PRO A 312 -1.26 -6.76 -13.34
N GLU A 313 -1.08 -7.61 -12.32
CA GLU A 313 -2.11 -8.61 -11.97
C GLU A 313 -3.44 -7.93 -11.62
N LEU A 314 -3.41 -6.93 -10.73
CA LEU A 314 -4.63 -6.31 -10.20
C LEU A 314 -5.32 -5.43 -11.24
N TYR A 315 -4.58 -4.61 -11.98
CA TYR A 315 -5.15 -3.56 -12.86
C TYR A 315 -5.01 -3.85 -14.36
N GLY A 316 -3.99 -4.62 -14.77
CA GLY A 316 -3.76 -4.96 -16.19
C GLY A 316 -2.99 -3.91 -16.99
N ASP A 317 -2.42 -2.91 -16.33
CA ASP A 317 -1.57 -1.88 -16.90
C ASP A 317 -0.32 -1.66 -16.01
N SER A 318 0.46 -0.61 -16.32
CA SER A 318 1.63 -0.19 -15.54
C SER A 318 1.44 1.21 -14.94
N ASN A 319 0.21 1.69 -14.81
CA ASN A 319 -0.06 3.04 -14.32
C ASN A 319 0.07 3.10 -12.78
N PRO A 320 0.65 4.17 -12.20
CA PRO A 320 0.63 4.38 -10.75
C PRO A 320 -0.79 4.70 -10.29
N ARG A 321 -1.43 3.74 -9.62
CA ARG A 321 -2.84 3.83 -9.23
C ARG A 321 -2.97 4.11 -7.73
N PHE A 322 -3.79 5.09 -7.37
CA PHE A 322 -4.11 5.38 -5.97
C PHE A 322 -4.85 4.19 -5.38
N PHE A 323 -4.37 3.64 -4.26
CA PHE A 323 -4.95 2.44 -3.67
C PHE A 323 -5.06 2.54 -2.16
N THR A 324 -5.88 1.65 -1.63
CA THR A 324 -6.01 1.39 -0.20
C THR A 324 -6.04 -0.11 0.06
N TYR A 325 -5.51 -0.53 1.20
CA TYR A 325 -5.69 -1.87 1.74
C TYR A 325 -6.02 -1.81 3.24
N TRP A 326 -6.57 -2.89 3.78
CA TRP A 326 -6.68 -3.12 5.22
C TRP A 326 -6.76 -4.61 5.52
N THR A 327 -6.40 -5.04 6.73
CA THR A 327 -6.66 -6.40 7.26
C THR A 327 -6.72 -6.39 8.79
N THR A 328 -7.25 -7.46 9.40
CA THR A 328 -7.42 -7.61 10.86
C THR A 328 -6.94 -8.95 11.42
N ASP A 329 -6.36 -9.81 10.57
CA ASP A 329 -5.87 -11.15 10.93
C ASP A 329 -4.52 -11.47 10.26
N ALA A 330 -3.65 -10.47 10.14
CA ALA A 330 -2.37 -10.57 9.44
C ALA A 330 -2.50 -11.10 7.99
N TYR A 331 -3.43 -10.54 7.21
CA TYR A 331 -3.63 -10.88 5.79
C TYR A 331 -4.06 -12.35 5.57
N GLN A 332 -4.66 -13.00 6.57
CA GLN A 332 -5.05 -14.41 6.47
C GLN A 332 -6.37 -14.53 5.71
N GLU A 333 -7.52 -14.56 6.38
CA GLU A 333 -8.83 -14.57 5.73
C GLU A 333 -9.42 -13.16 5.56
N THR A 334 -9.04 -12.18 6.37
CA THR A 334 -9.62 -10.81 6.34
C THR A 334 -8.85 -9.83 5.48
N GLY A 335 -9.54 -8.74 5.10
CA GLY A 335 -8.97 -7.58 4.43
C GLY A 335 -9.56 -7.31 3.06
N CYS A 336 -9.17 -6.17 2.48
CA CYS A 336 -9.65 -5.73 1.17
C CYS A 336 -8.77 -4.66 0.51
N TYR A 337 -8.52 -4.82 -0.81
CA TYR A 337 -8.08 -3.76 -1.72
C TYR A 337 -9.27 -2.91 -2.17
N ASN A 338 -9.17 -1.60 -1.98
CA ASN A 338 -10.07 -0.61 -2.58
C ASN A 338 -11.57 -0.94 -2.27
N HIS A 339 -12.43 -0.89 -3.29
CA HIS A 339 -13.86 -1.24 -3.20
C HIS A 339 -14.17 -2.69 -3.63
N ASN A 340 -13.17 -3.56 -3.79
CA ASN A 340 -13.36 -4.93 -4.30
C ASN A 340 -14.11 -5.85 -3.31
N CYS A 341 -14.38 -5.35 -2.10
CA CYS A 341 -15.00 -6.00 -0.96
C CYS A 341 -15.42 -4.92 0.06
N HIS A 342 -16.18 -5.30 1.09
CA HIS A 342 -16.78 -4.33 2.01
C HIS A 342 -15.76 -3.91 3.07
N GLY A 343 -15.62 -2.61 3.37
CA GLY A 343 -14.81 -2.14 4.49
C GLY A 343 -14.57 -0.63 4.54
N PHE A 344 -14.25 -0.01 3.41
CA PHE A 344 -14.00 1.43 3.33
C PHE A 344 -15.25 2.20 2.88
N VAL A 345 -15.76 3.09 3.73
CA VAL A 345 -16.88 3.98 3.43
C VAL A 345 -16.33 5.25 2.79
N GLN A 346 -16.48 5.38 1.48
CA GLN A 346 -16.14 6.58 0.74
C GLN A 346 -17.21 7.68 0.94
N THR A 347 -16.76 8.91 1.14
CA THR A 347 -17.60 10.09 1.37
C THR A 347 -17.51 11.15 0.27
N THR A 348 -16.50 11.08 -0.60
CA THR A 348 -16.29 12.05 -1.69
C THR A 348 -16.74 11.56 -3.07
N ASN A 349 -17.27 12.47 -3.88
CA ASN A 349 -17.56 12.26 -5.31
C ASN A 349 -16.36 12.55 -6.24
N LYS A 350 -15.20 12.97 -5.71
CA LYS A 350 -14.10 13.57 -6.50
C LYS A 350 -12.95 12.65 -6.88
N ILE A 351 -12.76 11.51 -6.19
CA ILE A 351 -11.61 10.59 -6.38
C ILE A 351 -12.08 9.15 -6.42
N ALA A 352 -11.66 8.41 -7.44
CA ALA A 352 -11.91 6.98 -7.59
C ALA A 352 -10.73 6.18 -7.01
N ILE A 353 -10.97 5.42 -5.94
CA ILE A 353 -9.93 4.52 -5.41
C ILE A 353 -9.70 3.39 -6.42
N GLY A 354 -8.43 3.18 -6.79
CA GLY A 354 -7.97 2.24 -7.79
C GLY A 354 -7.69 2.85 -9.17
N ALA A 355 -8.07 4.09 -9.45
CA ALA A 355 -7.80 4.75 -10.73
C ALA A 355 -6.40 5.39 -10.81
N ALA A 356 -5.88 5.56 -12.03
CA ALA A 356 -4.53 6.06 -12.28
C ALA A 356 -4.36 7.52 -11.81
N ILE A 357 -3.22 7.81 -11.17
CA ILE A 357 -2.77 9.15 -10.79
C ILE A 357 -2.04 9.76 -11.98
N THR A 358 -2.22 11.06 -12.21
CA THR A 358 -1.44 11.81 -13.22
C THR A 358 -1.27 13.27 -12.79
N PRO A 359 -0.14 13.95 -13.08
CA PRO A 359 1.08 13.41 -13.68
C PRO A 359 1.89 12.55 -12.70
N GLU A 360 2.83 11.79 -13.24
CA GLU A 360 3.92 11.15 -12.49
C GLU A 360 5.20 12.00 -12.50
N SER A 361 6.18 11.61 -11.70
CA SER A 361 7.51 12.22 -11.67
C SER A 361 8.41 11.70 -12.78
N VAL A 362 9.36 12.53 -13.22
CA VAL A 362 10.31 12.19 -14.29
C VAL A 362 11.75 12.35 -13.78
N TYR A 363 12.62 11.41 -14.13
CA TYR A 363 14.05 11.42 -13.79
C TYR A 363 14.74 12.65 -14.37
N LYS A 364 15.41 13.44 -13.52
CA LYS A 364 15.98 14.77 -13.85
C LYS A 364 14.95 15.76 -14.41
N GLY A 365 13.68 15.60 -14.00
CA GLY A 365 12.56 16.41 -14.46
C GLY A 365 11.59 16.79 -13.35
N ARG A 366 10.37 17.19 -13.73
CA ARG A 366 9.32 17.60 -12.79
C ARG A 366 8.98 16.46 -11.84
N GLN A 367 8.95 16.77 -10.55
CA GLN A 367 8.50 15.87 -9.49
C GLN A 367 7.03 16.12 -9.17
N PHE A 368 6.31 15.05 -8.82
CA PHE A 368 4.93 15.11 -8.33
C PHE A 368 4.80 14.25 -7.07
N ASP A 369 4.09 14.76 -6.06
CA ASP A 369 3.79 14.02 -4.84
C ASP A 369 2.36 14.21 -4.36
N ILE A 370 1.77 13.13 -3.84
CA ILE A 370 0.45 13.14 -3.20
C ILE A 370 0.64 13.27 -1.70
N THR A 371 -0.07 14.20 -1.05
CA THR A 371 -0.14 14.19 0.43
C THR A 371 -1.20 13.19 0.87
N LEU A 372 -0.87 12.39 1.87
CA LEU A 372 -1.78 11.41 2.48
C LEU A 372 -1.83 11.69 3.98
N MET A 373 -3.03 11.65 4.56
CA MET A 373 -3.22 11.63 6.01
C MET A 373 -4.20 10.54 6.39
N LEU A 374 -3.75 9.65 7.27
CA LEU A 374 -4.56 8.67 7.99
C LEU A 374 -4.68 9.16 9.43
N TRP A 375 -5.89 9.27 9.98
CA TRP A 375 -6.07 9.61 11.40
C TRP A 375 -7.32 8.98 12.00
N LYS A 376 -7.27 8.71 13.31
CA LYS A 376 -8.38 8.17 14.08
C LYS A 376 -9.19 9.31 14.69
N ASP A 377 -10.47 9.39 14.33
CA ASP A 377 -11.40 10.32 14.96
C ASP A 377 -11.47 10.03 16.47
N PRO A 378 -11.20 11.00 17.36
CA PRO A 378 -11.30 10.80 18.80
C PRO A 378 -12.74 10.51 19.28
N ASN A 379 -13.75 10.92 18.51
CA ASN A 379 -15.17 10.81 18.91
C ASN A 379 -15.77 9.43 18.59
N HIS A 380 -15.75 9.02 17.31
CA HIS A 380 -16.35 7.75 16.86
C HIS A 380 -15.31 6.62 16.68
N GLY A 381 -14.02 6.92 16.88
CA GLY A 381 -12.91 5.97 16.75
C GLY A 381 -12.64 5.47 15.33
N HIS A 382 -13.32 6.03 14.33
CA HIS A 382 -13.19 5.66 12.91
C HIS A 382 -11.85 6.14 12.35
N TRP A 383 -11.23 5.36 11.46
CA TRP A 383 -9.99 5.77 10.78
C TRP A 383 -10.32 6.45 9.47
N TRP A 384 -9.98 7.72 9.35
CA TRP A 384 -10.24 8.56 8.19
C TRP A 384 -9.03 8.67 7.28
N LEU A 385 -9.30 8.83 5.98
CA LEU A 385 -8.32 9.01 4.92
C LEU A 385 -8.55 10.34 4.22
N GLU A 386 -7.50 11.13 4.10
CA GLU A 386 -7.44 12.36 3.30
C GLU A 386 -6.33 12.25 2.23
N LEU A 387 -6.62 12.80 1.05
CA LEU A 387 -5.73 12.84 -0.11
C LEU A 387 -5.52 14.29 -0.56
N GLY A 388 -4.29 14.69 -0.82
CA GLY A 388 -3.93 16.07 -1.16
C GLY A 388 -4.25 17.06 -0.02
N PRO A 389 -4.49 18.34 -0.32
CA PRO A 389 -4.80 19.36 0.66
C PRO A 389 -6.30 19.33 1.00
N GLY A 390 -6.66 18.61 2.06
CA GLY A 390 -8.00 18.71 2.68
C GLY A 390 -9.12 17.87 2.05
N LEU A 391 -8.87 17.08 1.01
CA LEU A 391 -9.91 16.22 0.42
C LEU A 391 -10.06 14.92 1.22
N VAL A 392 -10.98 14.91 2.18
CA VAL A 392 -11.40 13.71 2.89
C VAL A 392 -12.02 12.73 1.90
N VAL A 393 -11.41 11.55 1.78
CA VAL A 393 -11.82 10.48 0.85
C VAL A 393 -12.93 9.64 1.47
N GLY A 394 -12.78 9.29 2.75
CA GLY A 394 -13.67 8.38 3.46
C GLY A 394 -13.01 7.77 4.70
N TYR A 395 -13.56 6.67 5.21
CA TYR A 395 -13.11 6.04 6.45
C TYR A 395 -13.29 4.51 6.51
N TRP A 396 -12.50 3.87 7.37
CA TRP A 396 -12.76 2.52 7.85
C TRP A 396 -13.49 2.59 9.21
N PRO A 397 -14.70 2.01 9.34
CA PRO A 397 -15.42 1.95 10.61
C PRO A 397 -14.63 1.20 11.69
N SER A 398 -14.64 1.74 12.91
CA SER A 398 -13.89 1.20 14.06
C SER A 398 -14.22 -0.27 14.37
N TYR A 399 -15.46 -0.71 14.14
CA TYR A 399 -15.94 -2.06 14.43
C TYR A 399 -15.26 -3.19 13.63
N LEU A 400 -14.51 -2.84 12.57
CA LEU A 400 -13.76 -3.80 11.75
C LEU A 400 -12.60 -4.37 12.55
N PHE A 401 -11.92 -3.49 13.30
CA PHE A 401 -10.62 -3.74 13.92
C PHE A 401 -10.74 -4.32 15.32
N THR A 402 -9.70 -5.03 15.75
CA THR A 402 -9.52 -5.51 17.12
C THR A 402 -8.54 -4.62 17.88
N HIS A 403 -7.35 -4.39 17.30
CA HIS A 403 -6.29 -3.59 17.90
C HIS A 403 -6.35 -2.13 17.47
N LEU A 404 -6.52 -1.87 16.17
CA LEU A 404 -6.65 -0.50 15.64
C LEU A 404 -7.95 0.21 16.12
N ALA A 405 -8.92 -0.51 16.70
CA ALA A 405 -10.05 0.09 17.39
C ALA A 405 -9.61 0.97 18.60
N ARG A 406 -8.44 0.68 19.19
CA ARG A 406 -7.81 1.50 20.25
C ARG A 406 -6.89 2.55 19.64
N HIS A 407 -5.72 2.11 19.16
CA HIS A 407 -4.63 2.91 18.59
C HIS A 407 -3.70 2.02 17.73
N ALA A 408 -2.81 2.62 16.96
CA ALA A 408 -1.65 1.93 16.38
C ALA A 408 -0.50 1.78 17.38
N ASN A 409 0.30 0.74 17.23
CA ASN A 409 1.58 0.55 17.94
C ASN A 409 2.81 0.80 17.03
N MET A 410 2.58 0.88 15.72
CA MET A 410 3.59 1.14 14.71
C MET A 410 3.02 1.93 13.54
N VAL A 411 3.82 2.85 13.01
CA VAL A 411 3.60 3.52 11.72
C VAL A 411 4.80 3.23 10.83
N GLN A 412 4.56 2.97 9.55
CA GLN A 412 5.61 2.83 8.53
C GLN A 412 5.30 3.71 7.31
N PHE A 413 6.34 4.13 6.63
CA PHE A 413 6.34 4.90 5.38
C PHE A 413 7.39 4.28 4.46
N GLY A 414 7.15 4.12 3.17
CA GLY A 414 8.17 3.65 2.23
C GLY A 414 7.64 2.74 1.12
N GLY A 415 8.56 1.97 0.54
CA GLY A 415 8.28 1.06 -0.55
C GLY A 415 8.21 -0.42 -0.14
N GLU A 416 7.38 -1.17 -0.87
CA GLU A 416 7.27 -2.63 -0.86
C GLU A 416 7.27 -3.09 -2.33
N VAL A 417 8.05 -4.14 -2.64
CA VAL A 417 7.98 -4.85 -3.92
C VAL A 417 7.75 -6.33 -3.69
N VAL A 418 7.21 -7.03 -4.69
CA VAL A 418 7.23 -8.49 -4.73
C VAL A 418 8.35 -8.97 -5.64
N ASN A 419 9.13 -9.94 -5.15
CA ASN A 419 10.13 -10.67 -5.90
C ASN A 419 9.70 -12.15 -5.99
N THR A 420 9.37 -12.61 -7.21
CA THR A 420 8.88 -13.97 -7.48
C THR A 420 9.99 -14.95 -7.86
N TRP A 421 11.24 -14.49 -8.06
CA TRP A 421 12.38 -15.30 -8.48
C TRP A 421 12.09 -16.21 -9.72
N PRO A 422 11.42 -15.72 -10.78
CA PRO A 422 10.88 -16.58 -11.84
C PRO A 422 11.97 -17.27 -12.68
N SER A 423 13.17 -16.68 -12.72
CA SER A 423 14.39 -17.16 -13.37
C SER A 423 15.40 -17.78 -12.39
N GLY A 424 15.13 -17.76 -11.08
CA GLY A 424 16.12 -18.08 -10.04
C GLY A 424 17.16 -16.98 -9.77
N SER A 425 17.11 -15.86 -10.50
CA SER A 425 17.79 -14.60 -10.18
C SER A 425 16.84 -13.64 -9.47
N HIS A 426 17.37 -12.55 -8.91
CA HIS A 426 16.53 -11.50 -8.34
C HIS A 426 15.63 -10.86 -9.41
N THR A 427 14.46 -10.32 -9.00
CA THR A 427 13.56 -9.62 -9.93
C THR A 427 14.17 -8.34 -10.50
N ALA A 428 13.80 -8.01 -11.74
CA ALA A 428 14.05 -6.71 -12.39
C ALA A 428 12.92 -5.68 -12.15
N THR A 429 11.99 -5.93 -11.21
CA THR A 429 11.04 -4.95 -10.69
C THR A 429 11.77 -3.81 -9.98
N GLN A 430 11.36 -2.57 -10.25
CA GLN A 430 11.92 -1.36 -9.66
C GLN A 430 11.14 -0.91 -8.43
N MET A 431 11.82 -0.36 -7.41
CA MET A 431 11.17 0.30 -6.27
C MET A 431 11.28 1.82 -6.38
N GLY A 432 10.18 2.53 -6.12
CA GLY A 432 10.13 3.99 -6.20
C GLY A 432 10.36 4.47 -7.63
N SER A 433 11.43 5.24 -7.86
CA SER A 433 11.86 5.69 -9.18
C SER A 433 12.69 4.65 -9.95
N GLY A 434 13.07 3.54 -9.31
CA GLY A 434 14.03 2.59 -9.84
C GLY A 434 15.51 2.99 -9.66
N HIS A 435 15.77 4.10 -8.97
CA HIS A 435 17.11 4.61 -8.66
C HIS A 435 17.40 4.55 -7.15
N PHE A 436 18.68 4.48 -6.81
CA PHE A 436 19.12 4.42 -5.41
C PHE A 436 18.97 5.80 -4.71
N PRO A 437 18.70 5.81 -3.39
CA PRO A 437 18.45 7.04 -2.62
C PRO A 437 19.62 8.03 -2.62
N SER A 438 20.85 7.54 -2.81
CA SER A 438 22.06 8.37 -2.92
C SER A 438 22.07 9.30 -4.15
N GLU A 439 21.21 9.09 -5.15
CA GLU A 439 21.03 10.06 -6.23
C GLU A 439 20.24 11.31 -5.78
N GLY A 440 19.48 11.24 -4.69
CA GLY A 440 18.78 12.36 -4.08
C GLY A 440 17.63 12.93 -4.92
N PHE A 441 17.33 14.22 -4.73
CA PHE A 441 16.21 14.90 -5.40
C PHE A 441 16.27 14.79 -6.93
N ASP A 442 15.11 14.89 -7.57
CA ASP A 442 14.85 14.73 -9.00
C ASP A 442 15.21 13.36 -9.62
N ARG A 443 15.82 12.44 -8.85
CA ARG A 443 16.28 11.12 -9.33
C ARG A 443 15.77 9.95 -8.49
N ALA A 444 15.91 10.03 -7.16
CA ALA A 444 15.37 9.04 -6.23
C ALA A 444 13.94 9.38 -5.82
N ALA A 445 13.12 8.37 -5.57
CA ALA A 445 11.81 8.59 -4.96
C ALA A 445 11.95 9.02 -3.50
N TYR A 446 11.00 9.80 -2.99
CA TYR A 446 11.03 10.32 -1.63
C TYR A 446 9.69 10.26 -0.89
N PHE A 447 9.79 10.25 0.44
CA PHE A 447 8.74 10.73 1.33
C PHE A 447 9.26 11.97 2.05
N ARG A 448 8.41 12.99 2.18
CA ARG A 448 8.70 14.22 2.94
C ARG A 448 7.52 14.62 3.81
N ASN A 449 7.74 15.58 4.71
CA ASN A 449 6.74 16.05 5.67
C ASN A 449 6.18 14.90 6.53
N LEU A 450 7.02 13.95 6.95
CA LEU A 450 6.58 12.83 7.77
C LEU A 450 6.16 13.32 9.15
N GLN A 451 4.91 13.01 9.50
CA GLN A 451 4.26 13.40 10.75
C GLN A 451 3.42 12.23 11.27
N VAL A 452 3.20 12.17 12.58
CA VAL A 452 2.25 11.26 13.22
C VAL A 452 1.25 12.05 14.07
N VAL A 453 0.13 11.41 14.43
CA VAL A 453 -0.86 11.99 15.34
C VAL A 453 -0.72 11.33 16.71
N ASP A 454 -0.58 12.14 17.76
CA ASP A 454 -0.44 11.69 19.14
C ASP A 454 -1.79 11.40 19.83
N TRP A 455 -1.74 11.04 21.11
CA TRP A 455 -2.90 10.68 21.94
C TRP A 455 -3.84 11.86 22.25
N ASP A 456 -3.36 13.10 22.14
CA ASP A 456 -4.13 14.34 22.33
C ASP A 456 -4.56 14.93 20.97
N ASN A 457 -4.49 14.13 19.90
CA ASN A 457 -4.83 14.50 18.53
C ASN A 457 -3.97 15.67 17.98
N ASN A 458 -2.70 15.78 18.39
CA ASN A 458 -1.74 16.71 17.78
C ASN A 458 -0.98 16.05 16.63
N LEU A 459 -0.84 16.77 15.51
CA LEU A 459 0.02 16.40 14.41
C LEU A 459 1.47 16.84 14.69
N ILE A 460 2.35 15.88 14.96
CA ILE A 460 3.74 16.11 15.37
C ILE A 460 4.76 15.53 14.35
N PRO A 461 5.97 16.10 14.22
CA PRO A 461 6.99 15.58 13.31
C PRO A 461 7.45 14.15 13.67
N ALA A 462 7.72 13.33 12.65
CA ALA A 462 8.31 12.00 12.79
C ALA A 462 9.80 12.08 13.16
N SER A 463 10.13 12.55 14.37
CA SER A 463 11.51 12.82 14.79
C SER A 463 12.34 11.57 15.08
N ASN A 464 11.70 10.51 15.59
CA ASN A 464 12.37 9.26 16.01
C ASN A 464 12.36 8.17 14.91
N LEU A 465 12.37 8.58 13.63
CA LEU A 465 12.23 7.69 12.48
C LEU A 465 13.43 6.74 12.37
N LYS A 466 13.18 5.43 12.46
CA LYS A 466 14.17 4.37 12.21
C LYS A 466 14.06 3.94 10.75
N LEU A 467 15.16 3.60 10.10
CA LEU A 467 15.18 3.15 8.71
C LEU A 467 15.48 1.65 8.63
N LEU A 468 14.90 0.97 7.64
CA LEU A 468 15.16 -0.43 7.31
C LEU A 468 15.07 -0.62 5.80
N ALA A 469 16.05 -1.31 5.22
CA ALA A 469 15.91 -1.94 3.92
C ALA A 469 16.32 -3.41 4.06
N ASP A 470 15.51 -4.32 3.52
CA ASP A 470 15.76 -5.77 3.65
C ASP A 470 17.02 -6.20 2.87
N HIS A 471 17.18 -5.66 1.65
CA HIS A 471 18.35 -5.88 0.80
C HIS A 471 18.88 -4.57 0.20
N PRO A 472 19.74 -3.81 0.91
CA PRO A 472 20.31 -2.54 0.44
C PRO A 472 21.07 -2.58 -0.90
N GLY A 473 21.49 -3.77 -1.35
CA GLY A 473 22.09 -3.97 -2.67
C GLY A 473 21.08 -3.94 -3.83
N CYS A 474 19.79 -4.11 -3.53
CA CYS A 474 18.67 -4.19 -4.48
C CYS A 474 17.80 -2.92 -4.40
N TYR A 475 17.46 -2.52 -3.16
CA TYR A 475 16.67 -1.34 -2.82
C TYR A 475 17.18 -0.77 -1.49
N ASP A 476 17.44 0.54 -1.41
CA ASP A 476 18.04 1.19 -0.24
C ASP A 476 17.17 2.39 0.23
N ILE A 477 17.44 2.90 1.44
CA ILE A 477 16.74 4.04 2.05
C ILE A 477 17.71 4.94 2.83
N GLN A 478 17.66 6.26 2.57
CA GLN A 478 18.53 7.24 3.22
C GLN A 478 17.70 8.45 3.69
N GLY A 479 17.65 8.64 5.01
CA GLY A 479 16.85 9.67 5.67
C GLY A 479 17.60 10.96 5.96
N GLY A 480 16.83 12.01 6.24
CA GLY A 480 17.35 13.31 6.64
C GLY A 480 16.28 14.19 7.29
N TYR A 481 16.71 15.39 7.70
CA TYR A 481 15.82 16.42 8.23
C TYR A 481 16.23 17.80 7.69
N ASN A 482 15.26 18.62 7.30
CA ASN A 482 15.48 20.06 7.05
C ASN A 482 14.18 20.87 7.25
N SER A 483 14.29 22.19 7.34
CA SER A 483 13.17 23.10 7.62
C SER A 483 12.08 23.17 6.54
N TYR A 484 12.36 22.73 5.31
CA TYR A 484 11.43 22.78 4.18
C TYR A 484 10.69 21.46 3.93
N TRP A 485 11.28 20.33 4.35
CA TRP A 485 10.77 18.98 4.14
C TRP A 485 10.43 18.25 5.45
N GLY A 486 10.71 18.85 6.62
CA GLY A 486 10.62 18.20 7.92
C GLY A 486 11.56 16.99 8.01
N SER A 487 11.13 15.94 8.69
CA SER A 487 11.70 14.59 8.51
C SER A 487 11.36 14.09 7.11
N PHE A 488 12.35 13.53 6.41
CA PHE A 488 12.20 12.98 5.06
C PHE A 488 13.13 11.78 4.83
N PHE A 489 12.91 11.04 3.73
CA PHE A 489 13.91 10.12 3.19
C PHE A 489 13.79 10.00 1.67
N TYR A 490 14.91 9.65 1.04
CA TYR A 490 14.93 9.05 -0.29
C TYR A 490 14.92 7.53 -0.15
N TYR A 491 14.29 6.83 -1.09
CA TYR A 491 14.25 5.36 -1.13
C TYR A 491 14.16 4.85 -2.58
N GLY A 492 14.51 3.59 -2.78
CA GLY A 492 14.28 2.87 -4.02
C GLY A 492 15.50 2.10 -4.51
N GLY A 493 15.37 1.54 -5.71
CA GLY A 493 16.44 0.82 -6.38
C GLY A 493 15.95 0.06 -7.63
N PRO A 494 16.89 -0.41 -8.47
CA PRO A 494 16.58 -0.97 -9.79
C PRO A 494 16.06 -2.41 -9.76
N GLY A 495 16.08 -3.07 -8.59
CA GLY A 495 15.98 -4.52 -8.50
C GLY A 495 17.32 -5.17 -8.88
N SER A 496 17.27 -6.19 -9.75
CA SER A 496 18.44 -6.94 -10.19
C SER A 496 19.50 -6.02 -10.81
N ASN A 497 20.73 -6.12 -10.28
CA ASN A 497 21.89 -5.33 -10.67
C ASN A 497 23.20 -6.00 -10.20
N VAL A 498 24.37 -5.42 -10.50
CA VAL A 498 25.68 -6.02 -10.15
C VAL A 498 25.94 -6.22 -8.65
N LYS A 499 25.17 -5.59 -7.76
CA LYS A 499 25.20 -5.81 -6.29
C LYS A 499 24.07 -6.72 -5.77
N CYS A 500 23.17 -7.16 -6.65
CA CYS A 500 21.98 -7.93 -6.35
C CYS A 500 21.56 -8.72 -7.61
N PRO A 501 22.20 -9.87 -7.92
CA PRO A 501 22.02 -10.56 -9.20
C PRO A 501 20.64 -11.23 -9.36
#